data_AF-A0A7J3J9B4-F1
#
_entry.id   AF-A0A7J3J9B4-F1
#
_cell.length_a   1.000
_cell.length_b   1.000
_cell.length_c   1.000
_cell.angle_alpha   90.00
_cell.angle_beta   90.00
_cell.angle_gamma   90.00
#
_symmetry.space_group_name_H-M   'P 1'
#
loop_
_entity.id
_entity.type
_entity.pdbx_description
1 polymer ?
#
loop_
_entity_poly.entity_id
_entity_poly.type
_entity_poly.pdbx_seq_one_letter_code
_entity_poly.pdbx_strand_id
1 'polypeptide(L)' 'MTKTSVCLKVPKQQGEKAIALAAKLGLIDKVLGITRDDKFLFVPLVRQPDDAELTALQNGVSLLE' A
#
# COMPACT_ATOMS: atom_id res chain seq x y z
N MET A 1 -22.28 5.75 -0.33
CA MET A 1 -21.91 4.32 -0.34
C MET A 1 -20.47 4.20 0.16
N THR A 2 -20.20 3.41 1.19
CA THR A 2 -18.84 3.15 1.68
C THR A 2 -18.17 2.13 0.75
N LYS A 3 -17.29 2.61 -0.13
CA LYS A 3 -16.46 1.74 -0.96
C LYS A 3 -15.37 1.13 -0.07
N THR A 4 -15.43 -0.17 0.16
CA THR A 4 -14.34 -0.92 0.80
C THR A 4 -13.21 -1.04 -0.22
N SER A 5 -12.07 -0.40 0.06
CA SER A 5 -10.86 -0.52 -0.75
C SER A 5 -9.79 -1.27 0.02
N VAL A 6 -9.02 -2.07 -0.71
CA VAL A 6 -7.83 -2.74 -0.17
C VAL A 6 -6.76 -1.67 0.02
N CYS A 7 -6.15 -1.63 1.21
CA CYS A 7 -5.09 -0.67 1.53
C CYS A 7 -3.83 -1.40 1.97
N LEU A 8 -2.68 -0.95 1.47
CA LEU A 8 -1.39 -1.35 1.98
C LEU A 8 -1.08 -0.55 3.25
N LYS A 9 -1.00 -1.24 4.39
CA LYS A 9 -0.61 -0.65 5.68
C LYS A 9 0.91 -0.80 5.85
N VAL A 10 1.60 0.33 5.95
CA VAL A 10 3.05 0.36 6.13
C VAL A 10 3.46 1.33 7.25
N PRO A 11 4.58 1.10 7.94
CA PRO A 11 5.16 2.10 8.84
C PRO A 11 5.50 3.38 8.09
N LYS A 12 5.31 4.55 8.71
CA LYS A 12 5.66 5.85 8.09
C LYS A 12 7.11 5.93 7.60
N GLN A 13 8.03 5.31 8.34
CA GLN A 13 9.46 5.24 8.00
C GLN A 13 9.70 4.59 6.63
N GLN A 14 8.77 3.75 6.17
CA GLN A 14 8.85 3.04 4.90
C GLN A 14 7.79 3.53 3.89
N GLY A 15 7.07 4.61 4.21
CA GLY A 15 5.95 5.09 3.43
C GLY A 15 6.32 5.45 1.99
N GLU A 16 7.39 6.24 1.81
CA GLU A 16 7.88 6.62 0.48
C GLU A 16 8.31 5.40 -0.34
N LYS A 17 9.03 4.46 0.30
CA LYS A 17 9.46 3.21 -0.34
C LYS A 17 8.26 2.34 -0.75
N ALA A 18 7.24 2.23 0.11
CA ALA A 18 6.02 1.49 -0.17
C ALA A 18 5.23 2.12 -1.32
N ILE A 19 5.08 3.44 -1.34
CA ILE A 19 4.43 4.17 -2.43
C ILE A 19 5.21 3.93 -3.74
N ALA A 20 6.53 4.11 -3.74
CA ALA A 20 7.33 3.91 -4.95
C ALA A 20 7.19 2.48 -5.48
N LEU A 21 7.19 1.48 -4.60
CA LEU A 21 7.04 0.08 -4.97
C LEU A 21 5.63 -0.22 -5.50
N ALA A 22 4.57 0.20 -4.79
CA ALA A 22 3.19 0.01 -5.23
C ALA A 22 2.90 0.76 -6.54
N ALA A 23 3.52 1.93 -6.75
CA ALA A 23 3.45 2.66 -8.01
C ALA A 23 4.13 1.89 -9.15
N LYS A 24 5.31 1.29 -8.89
CA LYS A 24 6.04 0.46 -9.85
C LYS A 24 5.26 -0.79 -10.26
N LEU A 25 4.50 -1.36 -9.32
CA LEU A 25 3.60 -2.49 -9.57
C LEU A 25 2.26 -2.06 -10.20
N GLY A 26 2.00 -0.76 -10.36
CA GLY A 26 0.75 -0.26 -10.93
C GLY A 26 -0.47 -0.49 -10.03
N LEU A 27 -0.27 -0.69 -8.72
CA LEU A 27 -1.32 -1.06 -7.78
C LEU A 27 -1.97 0.13 -7.09
N ILE A 28 -1.36 1.32 -7.09
CA ILE A 28 -1.89 2.49 -6.37
C ILE A 28 -3.21 2.96 -6.96
N ASP A 29 -4.24 3.03 -6.12
CA ASP A 29 -5.48 3.72 -6.44
C ASP A 29 -5.28 5.22 -6.31
N LYS A 30 -5.13 5.90 -7.45
CA LYS A 30 -4.98 7.36 -7.51
C LYS A 30 -6.29 8.11 -7.34
N VAL A 31 -7.44 7.42 -7.35
CA VAL A 31 -8.76 8.02 -7.10
C VAL A 31 -8.94 8.27 -5.61
N LEU A 32 -8.33 7.42 -4.76
CA LEU A 32 -8.36 7.55 -3.32
C LEU A 32 -7.07 8.20 -2.80
N GLY A 33 -7.22 9.15 -1.88
CA GLY A 33 -6.08 9.78 -1.22
C GLY A 33 -5.36 8.81 -0.29
N ILE A 34 -4.03 8.87 -0.26
CA ILE A 34 -3.23 8.16 0.74
C ILE A 34 -3.52 8.78 2.11
N THR A 35 -3.90 7.95 3.07
CA THR A 35 -4.17 8.38 4.45
C THR A 35 -3.04 7.93 5.37
N ARG A 36 -2.88 8.62 6.50
CA ARG A 36 -1.87 8.31 7.51
C ARG A 36 -2.44 8.49 8.90
N ASP A 37 -2.00 7.63 9.81
CA ASP A 37 -2.22 7.76 11.25
C ASP A 37 -0.87 8.11 11.93
N ASP A 38 -0.75 8.10 13.26
CA ASP A 38 0.46 8.44 13.99
C ASP A 38 1.67 7.60 13.58
N LYS A 39 1.47 6.29 13.38
CA LYS A 39 2.56 5.32 13.10
C LYS A 39 2.57 4.78 11.68
N PHE A 40 1.43 4.82 10.99
CA PHE A 40 1.21 4.09 9.75
C PHE A 40 0.77 4.99 8.60
N LEU A 41 1.05 4.52 7.39
CA LEU A 41 0.58 5.04 6.13
C LEU A 41 -0.30 3.95 5.50
N PHE A 42 -1.44 4.37 4.94
CA PHE A 42 -2.39 3.53 4.25
C PHE A 42 -2.44 3.95 2.79
N VAL A 43 -1.84 3.12 1.93
CA VAL A 43 -1.81 3.36 0.49
C VAL A 43 -2.96 2.57 -0.14
N PRO A 44 -4.01 3.22 -0.67
CA PRO A 44 -5.12 2.53 -1.29
C PRO A 44 -4.67 1.85 -2.58
N LEU A 45 -5.15 0.63 -2.80
CA LEU A 45 -4.84 -0.19 -3.95
C LEU A 45 -6.07 -0.38 -4.84
N VAL A 46 -5.86 -0.40 -6.16
CA VAL A 46 -6.94 -0.60 -7.16
C VAL A 46 -7.53 -2.00 -7.11
N ARG A 47 -6.74 -2.98 -6.64
CA ARG A 47 -7.12 -4.39 -6.47
C ARG A 47 -6.25 -5.03 -5.37
N GLN A 48 -6.65 -6.22 -4.95
CA GLN A 48 -5.80 -7.06 -4.12
C GLN A 48 -4.56 -7.50 -4.92
N PRO A 49 -3.34 -7.35 -4.36
CA PRO A 49 -2.13 -7.85 -5.01
C PRO A 49 -2.18 -9.37 -5.12
N ASP A 50 -1.61 -9.91 -6.20
CA ASP A 50 -1.38 -11.36 -6.31
C ASP A 50 -0.18 -11.79 -5.45
N ASP A 51 0.06 -13.10 -5.32
CA ASP A 51 1.15 -13.65 -4.49
C ASP A 51 2.54 -13.09 -4.86
N ALA A 52 2.81 -12.86 -6.15
CA ALA A 52 4.11 -12.35 -6.58
C ALA A 52 4.26 -10.87 -6.23
N GLU A 53 3.20 -10.08 -6.43
CA GLU A 53 3.13 -8.68 -6.02
C GLU A 53 3.20 -8.52 -4.51
N LEU A 54 2.50 -9.37 -3.75
CA LEU A 54 2.51 -9.38 -2.29
C LEU A 54 3.92 -9.70 -1.77
N THR A 55 4.58 -10.71 -2.34
CA THR A 55 5.96 -11.06 -2.02
C THR A 55 6.91 -9.90 -2.33
N ALA A 56 6.72 -9.20 -3.45
CA ALA A 56 7.52 -8.02 -3.79
C ALA A 56 7.31 -6.89 -2.79
N LEU A 57 6.06 -6.65 -2.35
CA LEU A 57 5.71 -5.69 -1.31
C LEU A 57 6.37 -6.04 0.02
N GLN A 58 6.29 -7.30 0.47
CA GLN A 58 6.89 -7.77 1.73
C GLN A 58 8.42 -7.69 1.73
N ASN A 59 9.07 -8.01 0.60
CA ASN A 59 10.52 -7.91 0.47
C ASN A 59 11.00 -6.45 0.40
N GLY A 60 10.16 -5.57 -0.16
CA GLY A 60 10.46 -4.15 -0.28
C GLY A 60 10.22 -3.38 1.00
N VAL A 61 9.20 -3.74 1.78
CA VAL A 61 8.78 -3.04 3.00
C VAL A 61 8.25 -4.03 4.04
N SER A 62 8.56 -3.79 5.30
CA SER A 62 8.00 -4.51 6.44
C SER A 62 6.49 -4.23 6.52
N LEU A 63 5.70 -5.13 5.93
CA LEU A 63 4.25 -5.12 6.09
C LEU A 63 3.91 -5.61 7.49
N LEU A 64 2.90 -5.00 8.11
CA LEU A 64 2.30 -5.50 9.34
C LEU A 64 1.02 -6.24 8.96
N GLU A 65 0.96 -7.51 9.35
CA GLU A 65 -0.22 -8.39 9.23
C GLU A 65 -1.47 -7.78 9.89
#